data_AF-A0A315BKG3-F1
#
_entry.id   AF-A0A315BKG3-F1
#
_cell.length_a   1.000
_cell.length_b   1.000
_cell.length_c   1.000
_cell.angle_alpha   90.00
_cell.angle_beta   90.00
_cell.angle_gamma   90.00
#
_symmetry.space_group_name_H-M   'P 1'
#
loop_
_entity.id
_entity.type
_entity.pdbx_description
1 polymer ?
#
loop_
_entity_poly.entity_id
_entity_poly.type
_entity_poly.pdbx_seq_one_letter_code
_entity_poly.pdbx_strand_id
1 'polypeptide(L)'
;MMLQQPPLLRSLGLRSSALAAVVLALSLSSCGHLQELGSVRGGYAQGSWLALDDAHQHTVSPGVFLNLPDAPYRAKFADERGVYYQTSRALRFSTQDGAVIEVDGGLYMLHDNPLQATTWFYPTLGAPATPYKTPLKVTFFSAKY
;
A
#
# COMPACT_ATOMS: atom_id res chain seq x y z
N MET A 1 -57.93 -46.18 -17.69
CA MET A 1 -58.15 -46.14 -16.23
C MET A 1 -56.91 -46.71 -15.56
N MET A 2 -56.50 -46.13 -14.41
CA MET A 2 -55.20 -46.24 -13.70
C MET A 2 -54.03 -45.44 -14.31
N LEU A 3 -53.12 -44.79 -13.56
CA LEU A 3 -53.14 -43.82 -12.44
C LEU A 3 -51.65 -43.54 -12.11
N GLN A 4 -51.24 -42.25 -11.98
CA GLN A 4 -50.12 -41.70 -11.14
C GLN A 4 -48.66 -42.18 -11.39
N GLN A 5 -47.56 -41.40 -11.29
CA GLN A 5 -47.23 -40.07 -10.74
C GLN A 5 -45.85 -39.56 -11.31
N PRO A 6 -45.46 -38.26 -11.15
CA PRO A 6 -44.38 -37.54 -11.85
C PRO A 6 -43.18 -37.12 -10.93
N PRO A 7 -42.41 -36.04 -11.21
CA PRO A 7 -41.40 -35.74 -12.25
C PRO A 7 -39.98 -35.62 -11.61
N LEU A 8 -38.93 -35.15 -12.31
CA LEU A 8 -37.94 -34.17 -11.78
C LEU A 8 -36.71 -33.99 -12.70
N LEU A 9 -36.18 -32.76 -12.66
CA LEU A 9 -34.83 -32.33 -13.01
C LEU A 9 -34.45 -32.17 -14.49
N ARG A 10 -34.71 -30.96 -15.02
CA ARG A 10 -33.82 -30.33 -16.01
C ARG A 10 -34.00 -28.81 -16.07
N SER A 11 -33.55 -28.10 -15.03
CA SER A 11 -33.28 -26.67 -15.12
C SER A 11 -32.33 -26.21 -14.01
N LEU A 12 -31.06 -26.61 -14.10
CA LEU A 12 -29.99 -26.09 -13.25
C LEU A 12 -28.75 -25.94 -14.11
N GLY A 13 -28.61 -24.78 -14.75
CA GLY A 13 -27.46 -24.53 -15.62
C GLY A 13 -27.41 -23.13 -16.19
N LEU A 14 -27.87 -22.10 -15.45
CA LEU A 14 -27.81 -20.72 -15.95
C LEU A 14 -27.90 -19.69 -14.81
N ARG A 15 -27.17 -19.90 -13.70
CA ARG A 15 -27.03 -18.86 -12.66
C ARG A 15 -25.61 -18.69 -12.08
N SER A 16 -24.68 -19.60 -12.35
CA SER A 16 -23.33 -19.55 -11.75
C SER A 16 -22.35 -18.61 -12.44
N SER A 17 -22.62 -18.16 -13.67
CA SER A 17 -21.66 -17.35 -14.44
C SER A 17 -21.66 -15.87 -14.06
N ALA A 18 -22.77 -15.34 -13.54
CA ALA A 18 -22.87 -13.92 -13.15
C ALA A 18 -22.15 -13.64 -11.83
N LEU A 19 -22.21 -14.57 -10.86
CA LEU A 19 -21.55 -14.42 -9.56
C LEU A 19 -20.02 -14.49 -9.68
N ALA A 20 -19.48 -15.34 -10.56
CA ALA A 20 -18.04 -15.43 -10.79
C ALA A 20 -17.46 -14.13 -11.41
N ALA A 21 -18.20 -13.50 -12.35
CA ALA A 21 -17.77 -12.25 -12.98
C ALA A 21 -17.76 -11.07 -12.00
N VAL A 22 -18.73 -11.00 -11.08
CA VAL A 22 -18.81 -9.94 -10.06
C VAL A 22 -17.67 -10.07 -9.04
N VAL A 23 -17.31 -11.29 -8.63
CA VAL A 23 -16.18 -11.51 -7.69
C VAL A 23 -14.83 -11.17 -8.34
N LEU A 24 -14.63 -11.48 -9.63
CA LEU A 24 -13.41 -11.05 -10.36
C LEU A 24 -13.34 -9.53 -10.60
N ALA A 25 -14.48 -8.86 -10.82
CA ALA A 25 -14.49 -7.41 -11.01
C ALA A 25 -14.18 -6.65 -9.71
N LEU A 26 -14.58 -7.20 -8.56
CA LEU A 26 -14.28 -6.63 -7.23
C LEU A 26 -12.81 -6.80 -6.81
N SER A 27 -12.09 -7.81 -7.34
CA SER A 27 -10.66 -7.97 -7.07
C SER A 27 -9.75 -7.13 -7.97
N LEU A 28 -10.25 -6.68 -9.13
CA LEU A 28 -9.51 -5.80 -10.05
C LEU A 28 -9.64 -4.31 -9.71
N SER A 29 -10.68 -3.91 -8.98
CA SER A 29 -10.98 -2.51 -8.66
C SER A 29 -10.17 -1.96 -7.47
N SER A 30 -9.49 -2.81 -6.69
CA SER A 30 -8.58 -2.33 -5.63
C SER A 30 -7.18 -1.95 -6.13
N CYS A 31 -6.87 -2.21 -7.41
CA CYS A 31 -5.55 -1.96 -8.00
C CYS A 31 -5.37 -0.53 -8.56
N GLY A 32 -6.42 0.30 -8.58
CA GLY A 32 -6.44 1.57 -9.32
C GLY A 32 -6.05 2.83 -8.52
N HIS A 33 -5.72 2.72 -7.24
CA HIS A 33 -5.58 3.91 -6.38
C HIS A 33 -4.17 4.52 -6.37
N LEU A 34 -3.14 3.77 -6.77
CA LEU A 34 -1.78 4.28 -6.89
C LEU A 34 -1.54 4.71 -8.33
N GLN A 35 -1.22 5.97 -8.52
CA GLN A 35 -0.97 6.52 -9.85
C GLN A 35 0.45 7.09 -9.96
N GLU A 36 0.93 7.19 -11.19
CA GLU A 36 2.18 7.89 -11.46
C GLU A 36 2.07 9.35 -11.01
N LEU A 37 3.18 9.94 -10.56
CA LEU A 37 3.16 11.29 -9.98
C LEU A 37 2.48 12.32 -10.88
N GLY A 38 2.67 12.23 -12.20
CA GLY A 38 2.13 13.19 -13.17
C GLY A 38 0.62 13.09 -13.46
N SER A 39 -0.07 12.02 -13.05
CA SER A 39 -1.49 11.81 -13.38
C SER A 39 -2.47 12.30 -12.30
N VAL A 40 -1.96 12.71 -11.14
CA VAL A 40 -2.75 13.24 -10.01
C VAL A 40 -2.11 14.51 -9.43
N ARG A 41 -2.67 15.03 -8.34
CA ARG A 41 -2.11 16.15 -7.56
C ARG A 41 -0.66 15.93 -7.08
N GLY A 42 -0.02 14.79 -7.36
CA GLY A 42 1.37 14.47 -7.02
C GLY A 42 2.44 14.97 -7.99
N GLY A 43 2.09 15.64 -9.10
CA GLY A 43 3.07 16.02 -10.13
C GLY A 43 4.16 16.97 -9.62
N TYR A 44 3.82 17.81 -8.63
CA TYR A 44 4.79 18.70 -7.96
C TYR A 44 5.92 17.95 -7.25
N ALA A 45 5.70 16.68 -6.88
CA ALA A 45 6.68 15.87 -6.18
C ALA A 45 7.66 15.16 -7.13
N GLN A 46 7.53 15.33 -8.45
CA GLN A 46 8.50 14.75 -9.37
C GLN A 46 9.92 15.27 -9.06
N GLY A 47 10.84 14.34 -8.80
CA GLY A 47 12.22 14.65 -8.43
C GLY A 47 12.44 15.08 -6.98
N SER A 48 11.39 15.21 -6.15
CA SER A 48 11.51 15.54 -4.74
C SER A 48 11.93 14.33 -3.89
N TRP A 49 12.43 14.60 -2.68
CA TRP A 49 12.79 13.56 -1.72
C TRP A 49 12.54 13.99 -0.27
N LEU A 50 12.47 13.01 0.61
CA LEU A 50 12.41 13.17 2.06
C LEU A 50 13.69 12.65 2.71
N ALA A 51 14.08 13.30 3.80
CA ALA A 51 15.00 12.76 4.80
C ALA A 51 14.25 12.61 6.13
N LEU A 52 14.66 11.63 6.94
CA LEU A 52 14.15 11.45 8.30
C LEU A 52 14.86 12.43 9.25
N ASP A 53 14.10 13.06 10.14
CA ASP A 53 14.66 14.00 11.13
C ASP A 53 14.89 13.33 12.50
N ASP A 54 14.19 12.24 12.77
CA ASP A 54 14.10 11.58 14.08
C ASP A 54 14.56 10.10 14.01
N ALA A 55 14.34 9.37 15.11
CA ALA A 55 14.78 7.99 15.31
C ALA A 55 14.49 7.07 14.12
N HIS A 56 15.52 6.32 13.71
CA HIS A 56 15.49 5.35 12.62
C HIS A 56 14.93 3.98 13.04
N GLN A 57 14.48 3.81 14.27
CA GLN A 57 13.91 2.57 14.77
C GLN A 57 12.62 2.85 15.54
N HIS A 58 11.56 2.12 15.22
CA HIS A 58 10.25 2.26 15.85
C HIS A 58 9.72 0.92 16.34
N THR A 59 9.19 0.89 17.54
CA THR A 59 8.49 -0.29 18.06
C THR A 59 7.11 -0.39 17.40
N VAL A 60 6.92 -1.42 16.58
CA VAL A 60 5.64 -1.67 15.89
C VAL A 60 4.72 -2.50 16.79
N SER A 61 5.30 -3.45 17.52
CA SER A 61 4.65 -4.22 18.58
C SER A 61 5.70 -4.62 19.63
N PRO A 62 5.31 -5.11 20.81
CA PRO A 62 6.28 -5.55 21.82
C PRO A 62 7.28 -6.57 21.23
N GLY A 63 8.58 -6.23 21.29
CA GLY A 63 9.66 -7.07 20.76
C GLY A 63 9.79 -7.06 19.22
N VAL A 64 9.07 -6.22 18.49
CA VAL A 64 9.20 -6.05 17.03
C VAL A 64 9.47 -4.59 16.68
N PHE A 65 10.55 -4.38 15.95
CA PHE A 65 11.05 -3.06 15.60
C PHE A 65 11.10 -2.90 14.08
N LEU A 66 10.61 -1.76 13.59
CA LEU A 66 10.80 -1.31 12.23
C LEU A 66 12.01 -0.38 12.19
N ASN A 67 13.02 -0.75 11.41
CA ASN A 67 14.21 0.05 11.17
C ASN A 67 14.12 0.70 9.79
N LEU A 68 14.21 2.01 9.79
CA LEU A 68 14.20 2.88 8.65
C LEU A 68 15.64 3.23 8.26
N PRO A 69 16.06 2.96 7.01
CA PRO A 69 17.42 3.29 6.60
C PRO A 69 17.62 4.80 6.47
N ASP A 70 18.80 5.27 6.87
CA ASP A 70 19.28 6.61 6.53
C ASP A 70 19.63 6.66 5.02
N ALA A 71 18.64 7.02 4.23
CA ALA A 71 18.71 7.13 2.78
C ALA A 71 17.66 8.13 2.29
N PRO A 72 17.88 8.79 1.14
CA PRO A 72 16.86 9.64 0.56
C PRO A 72 15.66 8.78 0.14
N TYR A 73 14.48 9.17 0.62
CA TYR A 73 13.21 8.60 0.19
C TYR A 73 12.69 9.43 -0.99
N ARG A 74 12.66 8.86 -2.18
CA ARG A 74 12.34 9.58 -3.42
C ARG A 74 10.87 9.39 -3.79
N ALA A 75 10.22 10.45 -4.25
CA ALA A 75 8.83 10.37 -4.70
C ALA A 75 8.71 9.32 -5.81
N LYS A 76 7.71 8.43 -5.70
CA LYS A 76 7.53 7.31 -6.63
C LYS A 76 6.13 7.26 -7.24
N PHE A 77 5.10 7.39 -6.41
CA PHE A 77 3.70 7.36 -6.81
C PHE A 77 2.89 8.28 -5.91
N ALA A 78 1.68 8.61 -6.33
CA ALA A 78 0.77 9.46 -5.58
C ALA A 78 -0.67 8.93 -5.65
N ASP A 79 -1.46 9.36 -4.69
CA ASP A 79 -2.91 9.19 -4.69
C ASP A 79 -3.61 10.54 -4.48
N GLU A 80 -4.93 10.52 -4.29
CA GLU A 80 -5.72 11.74 -4.09
C GLU A 80 -5.33 12.53 -2.82
N ARG A 81 -4.70 11.85 -1.86
CA ARG A 81 -4.47 12.35 -0.50
C ARG A 81 -3.01 12.68 -0.25
N GLY A 82 -2.07 12.07 -0.95
CA GLY A 82 -0.65 12.24 -0.68
C GLY A 82 0.29 11.60 -1.68
N VAL A 83 1.57 11.64 -1.32
CA VAL A 83 2.68 11.15 -2.14
C VAL A 83 3.42 10.06 -1.37
N TYR A 84 3.74 8.98 -2.08
CA TYR A 84 4.54 7.88 -1.58
C TYR A 84 5.98 8.06 -2.05
N TYR A 85 6.87 8.12 -1.08
CA TYR A 85 8.31 8.20 -1.25
C TYR A 85 8.93 6.85 -0.92
N GLN A 86 9.65 6.26 -1.88
CA GLN A 86 10.31 4.97 -1.72
C GLN A 86 11.78 5.18 -1.35
N THR A 87 12.29 4.39 -0.41
CA THR A 87 13.73 4.37 -0.11
C THR A 87 14.48 3.48 -1.09
N SER A 88 15.74 3.82 -1.36
CA SER A 88 16.65 3.01 -2.16
C SER A 88 17.14 1.73 -1.45
N ARG A 89 16.93 1.64 -0.13
CA ARG A 89 17.32 0.50 0.70
C ARG A 89 16.07 -0.10 1.33
N ALA A 90 16.00 -1.43 1.45
CA ALA A 90 14.88 -2.08 2.10
C ALA A 90 14.68 -1.60 3.54
N LEU A 91 13.42 -1.52 3.96
CA LEU A 91 13.08 -1.37 5.37
C LEU A 91 13.33 -2.69 6.09
N ARG A 92 13.66 -2.65 7.39
CA ARG A 92 13.98 -3.86 8.15
C ARG A 92 13.09 -4.02 9.36
N PHE A 93 12.28 -5.07 9.38
CA PHE A 93 11.67 -5.54 10.61
C PHE A 93 12.66 -6.41 11.36
N SER A 94 12.87 -6.14 12.65
CA SER A 94 13.70 -6.96 13.52
C SER A 94 12.93 -7.38 14.76
N THR A 95 13.12 -8.61 15.24
CA THR A 95 12.59 -9.06 16.53
C THR A 95 13.63 -8.94 17.63
N GLN A 96 13.19 -8.93 18.89
CA GLN A 96 14.07 -8.96 20.06
C GLN A 96 14.98 -10.20 20.08
N ASP A 97 14.52 -11.31 19.50
CA ASP A 97 15.27 -12.57 19.38
C ASP A 97 16.27 -12.57 18.20
N GLY A 98 16.39 -11.45 17.47
CA GLY A 98 17.38 -11.25 16.42
C GLY A 98 16.94 -11.67 15.01
N ALA A 99 15.68 -12.06 14.80
CA ALA A 99 15.17 -12.30 13.44
C ALA A 99 15.08 -10.99 12.66
N VAL A 100 15.43 -10.99 11.37
CA VAL A 100 15.37 -9.80 10.50
C VAL A 100 14.67 -10.14 9.20
N ILE A 101 13.73 -9.28 8.79
CA ILE A 101 13.00 -9.36 7.53
C ILE A 101 13.16 -8.03 6.80
N GLU A 102 13.60 -8.10 5.54
CA GLU A 102 13.66 -6.93 4.65
C GLU A 102 12.36 -6.80 3.85
N VAL A 103 11.83 -5.59 3.77
CA VAL A 103 10.64 -5.28 2.98
C VAL A 103 10.82 -4.03 2.14
N ASP A 104 10.19 -4.02 0.98
CA ASP A 104 10.07 -2.82 0.17
C ASP A 104 9.04 -1.87 0.76
N GLY A 105 9.41 -0.60 0.83
CA GLY A 105 8.55 0.41 1.42
C GLY A 105 9.17 1.80 1.40
N GLY A 106 8.57 2.67 2.19
CA GLY A 106 9.08 4.00 2.42
C GLY A 106 8.15 4.85 3.27
N LEU A 107 7.97 6.10 2.86
CA LEU A 107 7.25 7.13 3.58
C LEU A 107 6.07 7.63 2.75
N TYR A 108 4.94 7.87 3.39
CA TYR A 108 3.73 8.43 2.81
C TYR A 108 3.44 9.75 3.48
N MET A 109 3.41 10.82 2.69
CA MET A 109 3.23 12.19 3.14
C MET A 109 1.94 12.74 2.53
N LEU A 110 1.03 13.20 3.40
CA LEU A 110 -0.23 13.79 2.97
C LEU A 110 -0.01 15.17 2.34
N HIS A 111 -0.85 15.55 1.38
CA HIS A 111 -0.81 16.85 0.72
C HIS A 111 -1.07 18.02 1.69
N ASP A 112 -1.89 17.81 2.72
CA ASP A 112 -2.28 18.81 3.71
C ASP A 112 -1.35 18.84 4.94
N ASN A 113 -0.42 17.89 5.06
CA ASN A 113 0.54 17.83 6.17
C ASN A 113 1.95 17.44 5.67
N PRO A 114 2.66 18.36 4.99
CA PRO A 114 3.95 18.07 4.35
C PRO A 114 5.14 17.99 5.31
N LEU A 115 4.92 18.07 6.63
CA LEU A 115 5.98 17.98 7.66
C LEU A 115 5.93 16.65 8.42
N GLN A 116 4.95 15.80 8.13
CA GLN A 116 4.80 14.51 8.77
C GLN A 116 4.59 13.43 7.71
N ALA A 117 5.29 12.32 7.88
CA ALA A 117 5.09 11.14 7.07
C ALA A 117 4.72 9.93 7.93
N THR A 118 4.02 8.99 7.33
CA THR A 118 3.76 7.66 7.90
C THR A 118 4.52 6.63 7.08
N THR A 119 4.98 5.55 7.70
CA THR A 119 5.68 4.52 6.92
C THR A 119 4.67 3.69 6.14
N TRP A 120 5.03 3.27 4.94
CA TRP A 120 4.26 2.28 4.18
C TRP A 120 5.19 1.17 3.74
N PHE A 121 4.64 -0.01 3.57
CA PHE A 121 5.35 -1.16 3.03
C PHE A 121 4.37 -1.98 2.17
N TYR A 122 4.90 -2.66 1.16
CA TYR A 122 4.11 -3.60 0.39
C TYR A 122 4.04 -4.93 1.13
N PRO A 123 2.84 -5.45 1.46
CA PRO A 123 2.71 -6.87 1.73
C PRO A 123 2.47 -7.55 0.38
N THR A 124 3.51 -8.03 -0.29
CA THR A 124 3.42 -8.81 -1.57
C THR A 124 2.91 -8.03 -2.80
N LEU A 125 3.48 -8.33 -3.97
CA LEU A 125 3.06 -7.81 -5.29
C LEU A 125 1.53 -7.85 -5.42
N GLY A 126 0.88 -6.68 -5.40
CA GLY A 126 -0.57 -6.52 -5.64
C GLY A 126 -1.43 -6.15 -4.41
N ALA A 127 -0.88 -6.01 -3.21
CA ALA A 127 -1.65 -5.51 -2.07
C ALA A 127 -1.50 -3.99 -1.87
N PRO A 128 -2.54 -3.31 -1.35
CA PRO A 128 -2.46 -1.89 -1.04
C PRO A 128 -1.36 -1.63 0.00
N ALA A 129 -0.54 -0.62 -0.27
CA ALA A 129 0.47 -0.13 0.68
C ALA A 129 -0.23 0.22 2.00
N THR A 130 0.12 -0.48 3.08
CA THR A 130 -0.51 -0.26 4.38
C THR A 130 0.32 0.75 5.18
N PRO A 131 -0.23 1.93 5.51
CA PRO A 131 0.50 2.90 6.30
C PRO A 131 0.54 2.48 7.78
N TYR A 132 1.73 2.39 8.36
CA TYR A 132 1.93 2.37 9.80
C TYR A 132 1.76 3.80 10.34
N LYS A 133 0.81 3.94 11.27
CA LYS A 133 0.14 5.21 11.56
C LYS A 133 0.94 6.16 12.46
N THR A 134 2.06 5.73 13.03
CA THR A 134 2.88 6.61 13.87
C THR A 134 3.55 7.67 12.98
N PRO A 135 3.27 8.96 13.19
CA PRO A 135 3.88 10.02 12.40
C PRO A 135 5.38 10.14 12.66
N LEU A 136 6.12 10.41 11.60
CA LEU A 136 7.55 10.65 11.58
C LEU A 136 7.82 12.08 11.13
N LYS A 137 8.75 12.75 11.81
CA LYS A 137 9.24 14.04 11.35
C LYS A 137 10.18 13.85 10.17
N VAL A 138 9.97 14.66 9.15
CA VAL A 138 10.71 14.59 7.89
C VAL A 138 11.06 15.99 7.41
N THR A 139 12.23 16.11 6.81
CA THR A 139 12.60 17.28 6.00
C THR A 139 12.25 17.00 4.54
N PHE A 140 11.42 17.87 3.97
CA PHE A 140 11.05 17.81 2.55
C PHE A 140 11.98 18.65 1.68
N PHE A 141 12.52 18.01 0.64
CA PHE A 141 13.35 18.64 -0.37
C PHE A 141 12.61 18.64 -1.70
N SER A 142 12.08 19.80 -2.09
CA SER A 142 11.51 19.97 -3.43
C SER A 142 12.62 19.92 -4.48
N ALA A 143 12.38 19.20 -5.57
CA ALA A 143 13.05 19.54 -6.82
C ALA A 143 12.66 20.99 -7.14
N LYS A 144 13.63 21.90 -7.16
CA LYS A 144 13.37 23.25 -7.67
C LYS A 144 13.17 23.12 -9.17
N TYR A 145 12.06 23.69 -9.67
CA TYR A 145 11.91 24.01 -11.09
C TYR A 145 12.68 25.30 -11.40
#